data_AF-A0A954J462-F1
#
_entry.id   AF-A0A954J462-F1
#
_cell.length_a   1.000
_cell.length_b   1.000
_cell.length_c   1.000
_cell.angle_alpha   90.00
_cell.angle_beta   90.00
_cell.angle_gamma   90.00
#
_symmetry.space_group_name_H-M   'P 1'
#
loop_
_entity.id
_entity.type
_entity.pdbx_description
1 polymer ?
#
loop_
_entity_poly.entity_id
_entity_poly.type
_entity_poly.pdbx_seq_one_letter_code
_entity_poly.pdbx_strand_id
1 'polypeptide(L)'
;MTPARVQLVVRRITFALAAAGGLYLYTRFSLMTLPESGCTPVLRYAPGTSLLLDRRPSELALGDGVLFESEPGVVSLGSIGDLRADGSVWIAVDAPDCPAASSEQLGWIPREQVAARVVFATNW
;
A
#
# COMPACT_ATOMS: atom_id res chain seq x y z
N MET A 1 -9.73 -38.10 -26.36
CA MET A 1 -8.95 -36.89 -26.73
C MET A 1 -7.53 -37.32 -27.06
N THR A 2 -6.89 -36.74 -28.07
CA THR A 2 -5.49 -37.05 -28.37
C THR A 2 -4.54 -36.30 -27.41
N PRO A 3 -3.38 -36.87 -27.05
CA PRO A 3 -2.40 -36.22 -26.17
C PRO A 3 -2.03 -34.81 -26.62
N ALA A 4 -1.90 -34.58 -27.93
CA ALA A 4 -1.61 -33.27 -28.50
C ALA A 4 -2.70 -32.21 -28.22
N ARG A 5 -3.99 -32.59 -28.23
CA ARG A 5 -5.09 -31.67 -27.90
C ARG A 5 -5.07 -31.31 -26.42
N VAL A 6 -4.77 -32.26 -25.54
CA VAL A 6 -4.64 -32.03 -24.10
C VAL A 6 -3.51 -31.04 -23.82
N GLN A 7 -2.33 -31.24 -24.43
CA GLN A 7 -1.20 -30.33 -24.27
C GLN A 7 -1.51 -28.90 -24.72
N LEU A 8 -2.22 -28.73 -25.85
CA LEU A 8 -2.63 -27.41 -26.33
C LEU A 8 -3.63 -26.72 -25.39
N VAL A 9 -4.58 -27.47 -24.84
CA VAL A 9 -5.56 -26.94 -23.87
C VAL A 9 -4.85 -26.52 -22.58
N VAL A 10 -4.00 -27.38 -22.03
CA VAL A 10 -3.22 -27.07 -20.81
C VAL A 10 -2.39 -25.81 -21.02
N ARG A 11 -1.65 -25.72 -22.14
CA ARG A 11 -0.85 -24.52 -22.45
C ARG A 11 -1.72 -23.27 -22.47
N ARG A 12 -2.86 -23.28 -23.16
CA ARG A 12 -3.77 -22.13 -23.23
C ARG A 12 -4.31 -21.74 -21.86
N ILE A 13 -4.69 -22.70 -21.03
CA ILE A 13 -5.15 -22.46 -19.66
C ILE A 13 -4.04 -21.83 -18.83
N THR A 14 -2.81 -22.36 -18.88
CA THR A 14 -1.67 -21.79 -18.16
C THR A 14 -1.41 -20.35 -18.58
N PHE A 15 -1.43 -20.05 -19.88
CA PHE A 15 -1.28 -18.67 -20.38
C PHE A 15 -2.41 -17.77 -19.90
N ALA A 16 -3.66 -18.23 -19.94
CA ALA A 16 -4.81 -17.46 -19.47
C ALA A 16 -4.71 -17.14 -17.96
N LEU A 17 -4.32 -18.13 -17.15
CA LEU A 17 -4.10 -17.94 -15.71
C LEU A 17 -2.94 -16.98 -15.41
N ALA A 18 -1.83 -17.11 -16.13
CA ALA A 18 -0.69 -16.19 -16.00
C ALA A 18 -1.08 -14.76 -16.37
N ALA A 19 -1.84 -14.57 -17.44
CA ALA A 19 -2.34 -13.25 -17.84
C ALA A 19 -3.31 -12.66 -16.80
N ALA A 20 -4.24 -13.48 -16.29
CA ALA A 20 -5.17 -13.06 -15.24
C ALA A 20 -4.43 -12.68 -13.94
N GLY A 21 -3.43 -13.47 -13.54
CA GLY A 21 -2.56 -13.16 -12.40
C GLY A 21 -1.77 -11.88 -12.61
N GLY A 22 -1.18 -11.68 -13.79
CA GLY A 22 -0.46 -10.44 -14.14
C GLY A 22 -1.36 -9.21 -14.07
N LEU A 23 -2.58 -9.29 -14.62
CA LEU A 23 -3.56 -8.21 -14.56
C LEU A 23 -3.99 -7.92 -13.12
N TYR A 24 -4.19 -8.95 -12.30
CA TYR A 24 -4.49 -8.78 -10.89
C TYR A 24 -3.38 -8.02 -10.15
N LEU A 25 -2.12 -8.44 -10.32
CA LEU A 25 -0.98 -7.79 -9.68
C LEU A 25 -0.85 -6.33 -10.14
N TYR A 26 -0.99 -6.07 -11.44
CA TYR A 26 -0.94 -4.72 -12.01
C TYR A 26 -2.04 -3.80 -11.47
N THR A 27 -3.24 -4.34 -11.22
CA THR A 27 -4.38 -3.56 -10.71
C THR A 27 -4.42 -3.43 -9.19
N ARG A 28 -3.77 -4.35 -8.46
CA ARG A 28 -3.69 -4.33 -7.01
C ARG A 28 -2.54 -3.46 -6.50
N PHE A 29 -1.36 -3.61 -7.10
CA PHE A 29 -0.16 -2.95 -6.62
C PHE A 29 0.14 -1.65 -7.38
N SER A 30 0.88 -0.75 -6.74
CA SER A 30 1.42 0.46 -7.36
C SER A 30 2.83 0.69 -6.85
N LEU A 31 3.73 1.14 -7.70
CA LEU A 31 5.03 1.66 -7.29
C LEU A 31 4.94 3.17 -7.17
N MET A 32 5.49 3.72 -6.09
CA MET A 32 5.55 5.16 -5.85
C MET A 32 6.91 5.51 -5.26
N THR A 33 7.56 6.54 -5.78
CA THR A 33 8.82 7.03 -5.24
C THR A 33 8.55 8.24 -4.36
N LEU A 34 9.10 8.23 -3.15
CA LEU A 34 9.06 9.40 -2.27
C LEU A 34 9.91 10.52 -2.88
N PRO A 35 9.49 11.80 -2.75
CA PRO A 35 10.29 12.90 -3.23
C PRO A 35 11.68 12.92 -2.57
N GLU A 36 12.73 13.24 -3.34
CA GLU A 36 14.11 13.33 -2.83
C GLU A 36 14.31 14.55 -1.94
N SER A 37 13.62 15.65 -2.25
CA SER A 37 13.59 16.85 -1.42
C SER A 37 12.38 16.78 -0.49
N GLY A 38 12.60 16.49 0.78
CA GLY A 38 11.55 16.51 1.79
C GLY A 38 11.95 15.80 3.07
N CYS A 39 11.06 15.87 4.05
CA CYS A 39 11.12 15.02 5.23
C CYS A 39 10.11 13.87 5.08
N THR A 40 10.37 12.75 5.74
CA THR A 40 9.44 11.63 5.80
C THR A 40 8.82 11.56 7.19
N PRO A 41 7.48 11.51 7.31
CA PRO A 41 6.81 11.46 8.61
C PRO A 41 6.96 10.11 9.33
N VAL A 42 7.44 9.10 8.59
CA VAL A 42 7.77 7.77 9.10
C VAL A 42 9.26 7.51 8.85
N LEU A 43 10.06 7.52 9.91
CA LEU A 43 11.53 7.50 9.92
C LEU A 43 12.13 6.28 9.22
N ARG A 44 11.38 5.17 9.12
CA ARG A 44 11.85 3.97 8.42
C ARG A 44 11.88 4.12 6.89
N TYR A 45 11.25 5.16 6.34
CA TYR A 45 11.28 5.44 4.91
C TYR A 45 12.15 6.66 4.67
N ALA A 46 13.14 6.55 3.79
CA ALA A 46 13.98 7.67 3.43
C ALA A 46 13.37 8.46 2.26
N PRO A 47 13.67 9.76 2.12
CA PRO A 47 13.44 10.49 0.88
C PRO A 47 14.07 9.73 -0.32
N GLY A 48 13.39 9.73 -1.46
CA GLY A 48 13.83 8.97 -2.65
C GLY A 48 13.55 7.46 -2.61
N THR A 49 13.09 6.90 -1.49
CA THR A 49 12.74 5.46 -1.42
C THR A 49 11.59 5.13 -2.37
N SER A 50 11.74 4.02 -3.10
CA SER A 50 10.66 3.42 -3.90
C SER A 50 9.82 2.49 -3.03
N LEU A 51 8.52 2.78 -2.96
CA LEU A 51 7.53 2.05 -2.19
C LEU A 51 6.67 1.18 -3.12
N LEU A 52 6.53 -0.09 -2.79
CA LEU A 52 5.50 -0.96 -3.35
C LEU A 52 4.27 -0.91 -2.45
N LEU A 53 3.18 -0.43 -3.04
CA LEU A 53 1.92 -0.16 -2.37
C LEU A 53 0.88 -1.21 -2.75
N ASP A 54 0.17 -1.78 -1.78
CA ASP A 54 -1.07 -2.54 -1.97
C ASP A 54 -2.25 -1.58 -1.86
N ARG A 55 -2.97 -1.35 -2.96
CA ARG A 55 -4.14 -0.45 -3.02
C ARG A 55 -5.41 -1.09 -2.45
N ARG A 56 -5.41 -2.41 -2.18
CA ARG A 56 -6.57 -3.13 -1.64
C ARG A 56 -6.14 -4.08 -0.51
N PRO A 57 -5.54 -3.57 0.58
CA PRO A 57 -5.11 -4.43 1.67
C PRO A 57 -6.34 -5.05 2.34
N SER A 58 -6.38 -6.38 2.43
CA SER A 58 -7.47 -7.09 3.12
C SER A 58 -7.34 -7.00 4.64
N GLU A 59 -6.11 -6.85 5.12
CA GLU A 59 -5.76 -6.80 6.53
C GLU A 59 -4.80 -5.62 6.74
N LEU A 60 -4.97 -4.96 7.88
CA LEU A 60 -4.08 -3.91 8.38
C LEU A 60 -3.56 -4.37 9.74
N ALA A 61 -2.27 -4.16 9.99
CA ALA A 61 -1.63 -4.52 11.24
C ALA A 61 -0.98 -3.31 11.92
N LEU A 62 -0.75 -3.41 13.23
CA LEU A 62 0.02 -2.43 13.96
C LEU A 62 1.43 -2.31 13.38
N GLY A 63 1.90 -1.08 13.23
CA GLY A 63 3.18 -0.76 12.61
C GLY A 63 3.16 -0.77 11.08
N ASP A 64 2.06 -1.15 10.41
CA ASP A 64 1.99 -1.06 8.94
C ASP A 64 2.13 0.39 8.48
N GLY A 65 2.83 0.57 7.36
CA GLY A 65 2.97 1.88 6.73
C GLY A 65 1.82 2.08 5.79
N VAL A 66 1.12 3.19 5.89
CA VAL A 66 -0.07 3.42 5.09
C VAL A 66 -0.08 4.82 4.49
N LEU A 67 -0.62 4.88 3.29
CA LEU A 67 -1.06 6.11 2.67
C LEU A 67 -2.53 6.30 3.00
N PHE A 68 -2.87 7.48 3.50
CA PHE A 68 -4.24 7.83 3.84
C PHE A 68 -4.56 9.24 3.36
N GLU A 69 -5.84 9.50 3.10
CA GLU A 69 -6.33 10.80 2.68
C GLU A 69 -6.62 11.66 3.91
N SER A 70 -5.83 12.71 4.13
CA SER A 70 -6.02 13.63 5.27
C SER A 70 -7.03 14.73 4.95
N GLU A 71 -7.02 15.19 3.70
CA GLU A 71 -7.97 16.14 3.13
C GLU A 71 -8.32 15.68 1.71
N PRO A 72 -9.45 16.11 1.12
CA PRO A 72 -9.83 15.71 -0.23
C PRO A 72 -8.70 15.94 -1.25
N GLY A 73 -8.14 14.86 -1.79
CA GLY A 73 -7.04 14.87 -2.75
C GLY A 73 -5.62 14.96 -2.15
N VAL A 74 -5.48 15.07 -0.82
CA VAL A 74 -4.18 15.13 -0.14
C VAL A 74 -3.88 13.80 0.53
N VAL A 75 -2.89 13.10 -0.01
CA VAL A 75 -2.43 11.80 0.50
C VAL A 75 -1.22 12.00 1.40
N SER A 76 -1.35 11.57 2.65
CA SER A 76 -0.32 11.62 3.67
C SER A 76 0.21 10.21 3.97
N LEU A 77 1.47 10.13 4.40
CA LEU A 77 2.13 8.89 4.82
C LEU A 77 2.14 8.81 6.35
N GLY A 78 1.82 7.65 6.90
CA GLY A 78 1.88 7.41 8.34
C GLY A 78 2.07 5.94 8.70
N SER A 79 2.13 5.65 10.00
CA SER A 79 2.19 4.29 10.53
C SER A 79 0.97 4.00 11.39
N ILE A 80 0.46 2.77 11.35
CA ILE A 80 -0.67 2.38 12.20
C ILE A 80 -0.18 2.18 13.63
N GLY A 81 -0.58 3.09 14.52
CA GLY A 81 -0.30 3.00 15.96
C GLY A 81 -1.33 2.17 16.73
N ASP A 82 -2.59 2.19 16.30
CA ASP A 82 -3.68 1.43 16.93
C ASP A 82 -4.78 1.05 15.91
N LEU A 83 -5.58 0.03 16.22
CA LEU A 83 -6.63 -0.54 15.38
C LEU A 83 -7.91 -0.77 16.18
N ARG A 84 -9.05 -0.31 15.65
CA ARG A 84 -10.37 -0.59 16.23
C ARG A 84 -11.06 -1.77 15.55
N ALA A 85 -12.02 -2.35 16.25
CA ALA A 85 -12.84 -3.45 15.76
C ALA A 85 -13.71 -3.08 14.53
N ASP A 86 -14.00 -1.79 14.34
CA ASP A 86 -14.70 -1.27 13.17
C ASP A 86 -13.77 -1.08 11.95
N GLY A 87 -12.48 -1.38 12.10
CA GLY A 87 -11.46 -1.24 11.05
C GLY A 87 -10.87 0.17 10.93
N SER A 88 -11.31 1.13 11.73
CA SER A 88 -10.66 2.44 11.81
C SER A 88 -9.29 2.33 12.44
N VAL A 89 -8.40 3.22 12.03
CA VAL A 89 -6.97 3.19 12.35
C VAL A 89 -6.56 4.48 13.04
N TRP A 90 -5.66 4.35 14.02
CA TRP A 90 -4.95 5.48 14.60
C TRP A 90 -3.60 5.60 13.93
N ILE A 91 -3.36 6.71 13.23
CA ILE A 91 -2.13 6.98 12.50
C ILE A 91 -1.15 7.77 13.36
N ALA A 92 0.00 7.16 13.59
CA ALA A 92 1.15 7.76 14.25
C ALA A 92 2.23 8.16 13.23
N VAL A 93 2.89 9.28 13.53
CA VAL A 93 4.09 9.78 12.85
C VAL A 93 5.21 9.79 13.86
N ASP A 94 6.42 9.38 13.47
CA ASP A 94 7.56 9.22 14.37
C ASP A 94 8.68 10.26 14.10
N ALA A 95 8.52 11.11 13.08
CA ALA A 95 9.41 12.23 12.78
C ALA A 95 8.81 13.56 13.28
N PRO A 96 9.22 14.07 14.46
CA PRO A 96 8.62 15.27 15.07
C PRO A 96 8.90 16.55 14.27
N ASP A 97 10.00 16.60 13.53
CA ASP A 97 10.41 17.75 12.73
C ASP A 97 9.75 17.78 11.34
N CYS A 98 8.94 16.78 11.01
CA CYS A 98 8.27 16.67 9.72
C CYS A 98 6.79 17.02 9.84
N PRO A 99 6.32 18.12 9.23
CA PRO A 99 4.90 18.45 9.24
C PRO A 99 4.13 17.41 8.43
N ALA A 100 3.34 16.59 9.11
CA ALA A 100 2.42 15.65 8.51
C ALA A 100 1.15 15.53 9.34
N ALA A 101 0.05 15.19 8.68
CA ALA A 101 -1.20 14.88 9.34
C ALA A 101 -1.04 13.59 10.17
N SER A 102 -1.63 13.59 11.37
CA SER A 102 -1.66 12.43 12.25
C SER A 102 -3.02 12.30 12.93
N SER A 103 -3.27 11.15 13.56
CA SER A 103 -4.51 10.96 14.33
C SER A 103 -4.59 11.82 15.59
N GLU A 104 -3.50 12.43 16.05
CA GLU A 104 -3.58 13.43 17.12
C GLU A 104 -4.41 14.66 16.70
N GLN A 105 -4.35 15.00 15.41
CA GLN A 105 -5.06 16.15 14.83
C GLN A 105 -6.40 15.75 14.23
N LEU A 106 -6.44 14.59 13.54
CA LEU A 106 -7.59 14.14 12.76
C LEU A 106 -8.51 13.17 13.54
N GLY A 107 -8.03 12.60 14.64
CA GLY A 107 -8.69 11.50 15.33
C GLY A 107 -8.58 10.18 14.58
N TRP A 108 -9.56 9.30 14.79
CA TRP A 108 -9.60 7.97 14.17
C TRP A 108 -9.92 8.08 12.68
N ILE A 109 -9.05 7.50 11.86
CA ILE A 109 -9.20 7.52 10.40
C ILE A 109 -9.96 6.27 9.97
N PRO A 110 -11.09 6.41 9.27
CA PRO A 110 -11.88 5.27 8.85
C PRO A 110 -11.17 4.50 7.74
N ARG A 111 -11.47 3.21 7.61
CA ARG A 111 -10.74 2.29 6.72
C ARG A 111 -10.74 2.74 5.26
N GLU A 112 -11.83 3.34 4.80
CA GLU A 112 -12.01 3.83 3.44
C GLU A 112 -11.09 5.00 3.08
N GLN A 113 -10.60 5.75 4.07
CA GLN A 113 -9.61 6.82 3.85
C GLN A 113 -8.18 6.27 3.74
N VAL A 114 -7.95 4.99 4.06
CA VAL A 114 -6.65 4.34 3.85
C VAL A 114 -6.54 3.89 2.39
N ALA A 115 -5.85 4.72 1.60
CA ALA A 115 -5.67 4.55 0.16
C ALA A 115 -4.79 3.34 -0.19
N ALA A 116 -3.72 3.11 0.57
CA ALA A 116 -2.82 1.97 0.33
C ALA A 116 -1.99 1.58 1.55
N ARG A 117 -1.53 0.32 1.57
CA ARG A 117 -0.53 -0.17 2.52
C ARG A 117 0.82 -0.33 1.82
N VAL A 118 1.90 0.14 2.45
CA VAL A 118 3.27 -0.12 2.03
C VAL A 118 3.61 -1.58 2.33
N VAL A 119 3.87 -2.37 1.30
CA VAL A 119 4.25 -3.79 1.40
C VAL A 119 5.76 -3.97 1.38
N PHE A 120 6.46 -3.12 0.63
CA PHE A 120 7.90 -3.18 0.48
C PHE A 120 8.46 -1.78 0.21
N ALA A 121 9.68 -1.54 0.67
CA ALA A 121 10.40 -0.28 0.49
C ALA A 121 11.83 -0.60 0.10
N THR A 122 12.35 0.10 -0.92
CA THR A 122 13.68 -0.15 -1.47
C THR A 122 14.31 1.13 -2.00
N ASN A 123 15.60 1.28 -1.73
CA ASN A 123 16.44 2.35 -2.28
C ASN A 123 17.22 1.70 -3.43
N TRP A 124 16.81 1.99 -4.67
CA TRP A 124 17.56 1.57 -5.86
C TRP A 124 18.57 2.64 -6.22
#